data_AF-A0A523TWP0-F1
#
_entry.id   AF-A0A523TWP0-F1
#
_cell.length_a   1.000
_cell.length_b   1.000
_cell.length_c   1.000
_cell.angle_alpha   90.00
_cell.angle_beta   90.00
_cell.angle_gamma   90.00
#
_symmetry.space_group_name_H-M   'P 1'
#
loop_
_entity.id
_entity.type
_entity.pdbx_description
1 polymer ?
#
loop_
_entity_poly.entity_id
_entity_poly.type
_entity_poly.pdbx_seq_one_letter_code
_entity_poly.pdbx_strand_id
1 'polypeptide(L)'
;MATRKLTHRSNTAVIVILVLAIVIVANVLITTISHHLRLDLTGDKRFTLTEATKKTLRELDDRVKIKLYISEKFPNGLLPSKRRLEELLAEYATYAPKGYFIYNFEDPAQAVEPNEYEEFVRKLADKGLFLNQDRVQTATERGAYLYMFGALLEYRDHEPVALNTNFLAVPESLEYHLTRGIRSLVRPKPRFIGFLKGDDYKNVMEGREYRSFVEFLNFHKIPIKAATIENRKVVPDDVRVLVIVGESRNMHESDLYAIDQFVMNGGRLLVMTEGVEIMQGAASMARQRGLQFFSPKPSGLAKLLKHYGIDIKPGIMLDLNEKVCYQSPGVR
;
A
#
# COMPACT_ATOMS: atom_id res chain seq x y z
N MET A 1 -13.51 -9.07 89.66
CA MET A 1 -12.67 -8.53 88.57
C MET A 1 -12.91 -9.34 87.31
N ALA A 2 -13.79 -8.91 86.41
CA ALA A 2 -14.00 -9.59 85.13
C ALA A 2 -14.52 -8.60 84.07
N THR A 3 -13.62 -7.91 83.37
CA THR A 3 -13.95 -7.18 82.13
C THR A 3 -12.68 -6.86 81.35
N ARG A 4 -12.35 -7.64 80.30
CA ARG A 4 -11.60 -7.21 79.09
C ARG A 4 -11.28 -8.38 78.15
N LYS A 5 -12.25 -8.90 77.38
CA LYS A 5 -11.98 -9.78 76.22
C LYS A 5 -13.00 -9.67 75.07
N LEU A 6 -13.67 -8.52 74.87
CA LEU A 6 -14.65 -8.35 73.78
C LEU A 6 -14.37 -7.20 72.79
N THR A 7 -13.30 -6.41 72.97
CA THR A 7 -13.03 -5.25 72.10
C THR A 7 -12.26 -5.58 70.82
N HIS A 8 -11.52 -6.69 70.75
CA HIS A 8 -10.74 -7.03 69.53
C HIS A 8 -11.53 -7.79 68.46
N ARG A 9 -12.51 -8.62 68.83
CA ARG A 9 -13.29 -9.42 67.87
C ARG A 9 -14.24 -8.59 67.00
N SER A 10 -14.82 -7.53 67.57
CA SER A 10 -15.72 -6.63 66.83
C SER A 10 -14.93 -5.82 65.78
N ASN A 11 -13.73 -5.34 66.13
CA ASN A 11 -12.85 -4.66 65.18
C ASN A 11 -12.41 -5.58 64.02
N THR A 12 -12.12 -6.85 64.29
CA THR A 12 -11.77 -7.79 63.21
C THR A 12 -12.93 -8.02 62.25
N ALA A 13 -14.17 -8.18 62.75
CA ALA A 13 -15.34 -8.35 61.89
C ALA A 13 -15.61 -7.09 61.03
N VAL A 14 -15.49 -5.90 61.62
CA VAL A 14 -15.66 -4.62 60.90
C VAL A 14 -14.58 -4.46 59.82
N ILE A 15 -13.32 -4.80 60.13
CA ILE A 15 -12.22 -4.76 59.15
C ILE A 15 -12.47 -5.75 58.00
N VAL A 16 -12.91 -6.97 58.30
CA VAL A 16 -13.20 -7.98 57.27
C VAL A 16 -14.33 -7.52 56.35
N ILE A 17 -15.41 -6.96 56.91
CA ILE A 17 -16.53 -6.41 56.13
C ILE A 17 -16.07 -5.24 55.26
N LEU A 18 -15.24 -4.35 55.80
CA LEU A 18 -14.71 -3.20 55.08
C LEU A 18 -13.81 -3.62 53.92
N VAL A 19 -12.93 -4.62 54.13
CA VAL A 19 -12.09 -5.19 53.07
C VAL A 19 -12.95 -5.84 51.98
N LEU A 20 -13.97 -6.61 52.36
CA LEU A 20 -14.91 -7.22 51.40
C LEU A 20 -15.66 -6.15 50.59
N ALA A 21 -16.13 -5.09 51.25
CA ALA A 21 -16.79 -3.97 50.58
C ALA A 21 -15.84 -3.27 49.60
N ILE A 22 -14.58 -3.04 49.98
CA ILE A 22 -13.55 -2.47 49.09
C ILE A 22 -13.31 -3.39 47.90
N VAL A 23 -13.19 -4.71 48.11
CA VAL A 23 -12.99 -5.67 47.00
C VAL A 23 -14.18 -5.66 46.04
N ILE A 24 -15.41 -5.62 46.56
CA ILE A 24 -16.62 -5.56 45.73
C ILE A 24 -16.67 -4.25 44.94
N VAL A 25 -16.45 -3.11 45.60
CA VAL A 25 -16.43 -1.79 44.96
C VAL A 25 -15.31 -1.70 43.92
N ALA A 26 -14.11 -2.19 44.25
CA ALA A 26 -12.99 -2.27 43.32
C ALA A 26 -13.34 -3.16 42.12
N ASN A 27 -13.97 -4.32 42.33
CA ASN A 27 -14.37 -5.20 41.25
C ASN A 27 -15.44 -4.54 40.34
N VAL A 28 -16.42 -3.84 40.91
CA VAL A 28 -17.44 -3.08 40.15
C VAL A 28 -16.82 -1.89 39.40
N LEU A 29 -15.89 -1.17 40.01
CA LEU A 29 -15.17 -0.08 39.36
C LEU A 29 -14.27 -0.60 38.25
N ILE A 30 -13.54 -1.70 38.48
CA ILE A 30 -12.71 -2.36 37.47
C ILE A 30 -13.58 -2.80 36.31
N THR A 31 -14.71 -3.48 36.51
CA THR A 31 -15.58 -3.87 35.40
C THR A 31 -16.13 -2.64 34.66
N THR A 32 -16.63 -1.63 35.37
CA THR A 32 -17.21 -0.42 34.76
C THR A 32 -16.19 0.42 33.98
N ILE A 33 -14.97 0.58 34.51
CA ILE A 33 -13.88 1.36 33.89
C ILE A 33 -13.18 0.54 32.79
N SER A 34 -12.94 -0.76 33.00
CA SER A 34 -12.30 -1.62 31.99
C SER A 34 -13.14 -1.79 30.72
N HIS A 35 -14.47 -1.66 30.80
CA HIS A 35 -15.32 -1.59 29.60
C HIS A 35 -14.96 -0.41 28.68
N HIS A 36 -14.31 0.64 29.19
CA HIS A 36 -13.92 1.85 28.44
C HIS A 36 -12.39 2.02 28.33
N LEU A 37 -11.61 1.35 29.18
CA LEU A 37 -10.16 1.50 29.27
C LEU A 37 -9.47 0.14 29.04
N ARG A 38 -9.22 -0.20 27.78
CA ARG A 38 -8.31 -1.30 27.41
C ARG A 38 -6.88 -0.80 27.47
N LEU A 39 -6.23 -1.02 28.61
CA LEU A 39 -4.79 -0.79 28.75
C LEU A 39 -4.03 -1.96 28.12
N ASP A 40 -3.45 -1.72 26.96
CA ASP A 40 -2.55 -2.67 26.32
C ASP A 40 -1.19 -2.66 27.03
N LEU A 41 -0.91 -3.75 27.75
CA LEU A 41 0.33 -3.97 28.50
C LEU A 41 1.43 -4.62 27.65
N THR A 42 1.21 -4.81 26.34
CA THR A 42 2.27 -5.28 25.46
C THR A 42 3.31 -4.18 25.23
N GLY A 43 4.59 -4.55 25.18
CA GLY A 43 5.71 -3.61 25.03
C GLY A 43 5.57 -2.67 23.83
N ASP A 44 4.91 -3.12 22.76
CA ASP A 44 4.73 -2.33 21.52
C ASP A 44 3.28 -1.84 21.32
N LYS A 45 2.38 -1.98 22.31
CA LYS A 45 0.96 -1.64 22.21
C LYS A 45 0.26 -2.23 20.95
N ARG A 46 0.56 -3.50 20.63
CA ARG A 46 0.12 -4.16 19.37
C ARG A 46 -1.38 -4.35 19.24
N PHE A 47 -2.12 -4.18 20.33
CA PHE A 47 -3.57 -4.34 20.42
C PHE A 47 -4.29 -3.00 20.62
N THR A 48 -3.60 -1.86 20.45
CA THR A 48 -4.20 -0.52 20.44
C THR A 48 -4.01 0.15 19.09
N LEU A 49 -5.01 0.89 18.61
CA LEU A 49 -4.83 1.72 17.40
C LEU A 49 -3.68 2.71 17.55
N THR A 50 -2.94 2.91 16.46
CA THR A 50 -1.95 4.00 16.37
C THR A 50 -2.64 5.37 16.42
N GLU A 51 -1.91 6.39 16.89
CA GLU A 51 -2.44 7.77 16.91
C GLU A 51 -2.79 8.30 15.51
N ALA A 52 -2.06 7.84 14.48
CA ALA A 52 -2.36 8.16 13.09
C ALA A 52 -3.72 7.60 12.64
N THR A 53 -4.04 6.36 13.02
CA THR A 53 -5.34 5.75 12.76
C THR A 53 -6.45 6.49 13.51
N LYS A 54 -6.28 6.71 14.83
CA LYS A 54 -7.27 7.45 15.63
C LYS A 54 -7.54 8.85 15.08
N LYS A 55 -6.51 9.55 14.61
CA LYS A 55 -6.66 10.85 13.95
C LYS A 55 -7.47 10.73 12.66
N THR A 56 -7.13 9.76 11.81
CA THR A 56 -7.86 9.51 10.55
C THR A 56 -9.34 9.24 10.80
N LEU A 57 -9.68 8.44 11.81
CA LEU A 57 -11.07 8.11 12.16
C LEU A 57 -11.85 9.28 12.77
N ARG A 58 -11.21 10.10 13.61
CA ARG A 58 -11.84 11.30 14.20
C ARG A 58 -12.08 12.41 13.18
N GLU A 59 -11.29 12.45 12.12
CA GLU A 59 -11.37 13.45 11.05
C GLU A 59 -12.34 13.06 9.92
N LEU A 60 -13.08 11.96 10.06
CA LEU A 60 -14.12 11.57 9.10
C LEU A 60 -15.23 12.62 9.04
N ASP A 61 -15.47 13.15 7.84
CA ASP A 61 -16.50 14.15 7.57
C ASP A 61 -17.78 13.56 6.93
N ASP A 62 -17.82 12.25 6.70
CA ASP A 62 -18.97 11.50 6.18
C ASP A 62 -18.91 10.01 6.55
N ARG A 63 -19.89 9.24 6.08
CA ARG A 63 -20.02 7.79 6.29
C ARG A 63 -19.03 7.01 5.42
N VAL A 64 -18.08 6.35 6.05
CA VAL A 64 -17.28 5.26 5.48
C VAL A 64 -18.06 3.96 5.64
N LYS A 65 -18.35 3.28 4.53
CA LYS A 65 -18.96 1.95 4.52
C LYS A 65 -17.93 0.91 4.14
N ILE A 66 -17.85 -0.18 4.90
CA ILE A 66 -16.93 -1.29 4.66
C ILE A 66 -17.74 -2.57 4.49
N LYS A 67 -17.81 -3.07 3.25
CA LYS A 67 -18.46 -4.35 2.94
C LYS A 67 -17.40 -5.44 2.95
N LEU A 68 -17.45 -6.33 3.93
CA LEU A 68 -16.54 -7.45 4.06
C LEU A 68 -17.13 -8.70 3.44
N TYR A 69 -16.50 -9.19 2.40
CA TYR A 69 -16.86 -10.42 1.72
C TYR A 69 -16.02 -11.56 2.27
N ILE A 70 -16.67 -12.49 2.97
CA ILE A 70 -16.03 -13.65 3.59
C ILE A 70 -16.85 -14.88 3.23
N SER A 71 -16.31 -15.75 2.39
CA SER A 71 -16.97 -17.03 2.07
C SER A 71 -17.11 -17.92 3.30
N GLU A 72 -18.20 -18.68 3.39
CA GLU A 72 -18.41 -19.70 4.43
C GLU A 72 -17.28 -20.73 4.46
N LYS A 73 -16.89 -21.22 3.27
CA LYS A 73 -15.71 -22.07 3.12
C LYS A 73 -14.46 -21.19 3.21
N PHE A 74 -13.96 -21.02 4.43
CA PHE A 74 -12.87 -20.11 4.75
C PHE A 74 -11.61 -20.88 5.23
N PRO A 75 -10.40 -20.51 4.78
CA PRO A 75 -9.17 -21.16 5.23
C PRO A 75 -8.94 -21.07 6.73
N ASN A 76 -8.70 -22.22 7.38
CA ASN A 76 -8.38 -22.28 8.80
C ASN A 76 -7.16 -21.42 9.18
N GLY A 77 -6.17 -21.33 8.29
CA GLY A 77 -4.97 -20.51 8.49
C GLY A 77 -5.25 -19.00 8.57
N LEU A 78 -6.39 -18.53 8.04
CA LEU A 78 -6.79 -17.12 8.05
C LEU A 78 -7.74 -16.77 9.20
N LEU A 79 -8.18 -17.75 10.01
CA LEU A 79 -9.08 -17.52 11.15
C LEU A 79 -8.52 -16.51 12.18
N PRO A 80 -7.20 -16.44 12.46
CA PRO A 80 -6.65 -15.37 13.29
C PRO A 80 -6.88 -13.99 12.68
N SER A 81 -6.68 -13.82 11.37
CA SER A 81 -6.85 -12.57 10.66
C SER A 81 -8.32 -12.14 10.61
N LYS A 82 -9.25 -13.08 10.42
CA LYS A 82 -10.70 -12.82 10.52
C LYS A 82 -11.07 -12.26 11.90
N ARG A 83 -10.66 -12.94 12.97
CA ARG A 83 -10.93 -12.49 14.35
C ARG A 83 -10.33 -11.13 14.65
N ARG A 84 -9.06 -10.92 14.25
CA ARG A 84 -8.38 -9.63 14.43
C ARG A 84 -9.08 -8.51 13.66
N LEU A 85 -9.57 -8.80 12.45
CA LEU A 85 -10.30 -7.84 11.64
C LEU A 85 -11.63 -7.44 12.28
N GLU A 86 -12.40 -8.40 12.80
CA GLU A 86 -13.64 -8.14 13.55
C GLU A 86 -13.39 -7.25 14.78
N GLU A 87 -12.37 -7.56 15.58
CA GLU A 87 -11.96 -6.73 16.73
C GLU A 87 -11.55 -5.32 16.31
N LEU A 88 -10.77 -5.22 15.23
CA LEU A 88 -10.24 -3.95 14.72
C LEU A 88 -11.36 -3.04 14.20
N LEU A 89 -12.33 -3.60 13.46
CA LEU A 89 -13.49 -2.84 12.96
C LEU A 89 -14.36 -2.34 14.11
N ALA A 90 -14.57 -3.16 15.14
CA ALA A 90 -15.27 -2.73 16.35
C ALA A 90 -14.52 -1.58 17.04
N GLU A 91 -13.19 -1.66 17.15
CA GLU A 91 -12.36 -0.59 17.71
C GLU A 91 -12.45 0.69 16.85
N TYR A 92 -12.38 0.59 15.53
CA TYR A 92 -12.50 1.73 14.61
C TYR A 92 -13.83 2.48 14.81
N ALA A 93 -14.93 1.73 14.97
CA ALA A 93 -16.25 2.29 15.20
C ALA A 93 -16.35 3.10 16.51
N THR A 94 -15.50 2.82 17.52
CA THR A 94 -15.48 3.59 18.77
C THR A 94 -14.79 4.95 18.65
N TYR A 95 -13.83 5.09 17.72
CA TYR A 95 -13.08 6.34 17.51
C TYR A 95 -13.69 7.24 16.42
N ALA A 96 -14.46 6.66 15.51
CA ALA A 96 -15.19 7.43 14.50
C ALA A 96 -16.39 8.17 15.10
N PRO A 97 -16.80 9.32 14.51
CA PRO A 97 -18.06 9.95 14.88
C PRO A 97 -19.23 8.97 14.77
N LYS A 98 -20.21 9.10 15.67
CA LYS A 98 -21.34 8.16 15.78
C LYS A 98 -22.06 8.03 14.43
N GLY A 99 -22.09 6.82 13.88
CA GLY A 99 -22.75 6.49 12.61
C GLY A 99 -21.93 6.79 11.35
N TYR A 100 -20.66 7.21 11.48
CA TYR A 100 -19.78 7.51 10.34
C TYR A 100 -18.94 6.31 9.92
N PHE A 101 -18.82 5.29 10.77
CA PHE A 101 -18.12 4.06 10.45
C PHE A 101 -19.11 2.90 10.46
N ILE A 102 -19.39 2.36 9.28
CA ILE A 102 -20.40 1.32 9.07
C ILE A 102 -19.70 0.13 8.42
N TYR A 103 -19.85 -1.06 8.98
CA TYR A 103 -19.31 -2.27 8.40
C TYR A 103 -20.32 -3.41 8.43
N ASN A 104 -20.26 -4.29 7.45
CA ASN A 104 -21.09 -5.49 7.36
C ASN A 104 -20.27 -6.66 6.81
N PHE A 105 -20.55 -7.85 7.34
CA PHE A 105 -20.01 -9.11 6.84
C PHE A 105 -21.06 -9.79 5.97
N GLU A 106 -20.63 -10.30 4.83
CA GLU A 106 -21.50 -10.92 3.84
C GLU A 106 -20.76 -12.07 3.17
N ASP A 107 -21.43 -13.20 2.97
CA ASP A 107 -20.91 -14.25 2.09
C ASP A 107 -21.33 -13.91 0.64
N PRO A 108 -20.39 -13.74 -0.30
CA PRO A 108 -20.71 -13.55 -1.71
C PRO A 108 -21.69 -14.57 -2.30
N ALA A 109 -21.66 -15.82 -1.83
CA ALA A 109 -22.53 -16.88 -2.33
C ALA A 109 -23.97 -16.77 -1.81
N GLN A 110 -24.20 -16.01 -0.73
CA GLN A 110 -25.52 -15.74 -0.15
C GLN A 110 -26.04 -14.34 -0.49
N ALA A 111 -25.17 -13.47 -1.01
CA ALA A 111 -25.49 -12.09 -1.38
C ALA A 111 -26.45 -11.99 -2.59
N VAL A 112 -26.45 -13.01 -3.46
CA VAL A 112 -27.19 -13.03 -4.73
C VAL A 112 -27.74 -14.42 -5.03
N GLU A 113 -28.71 -14.49 -5.94
CA GLU A 113 -29.23 -15.76 -6.45
C GLU A 113 -28.11 -16.57 -7.15
N PRO A 114 -28.17 -17.92 -7.13
CA PRO A 114 -27.09 -18.76 -7.67
C PRO A 114 -26.72 -18.50 -9.13
N ASN A 115 -27.69 -18.11 -9.96
CA ASN A 115 -27.50 -17.78 -11.37
C ASN A 115 -26.85 -16.39 -11.60
N GLU A 116 -26.84 -15.52 -10.57
CA GLU A 116 -26.25 -14.18 -10.63
C GLU A 116 -24.84 -14.14 -10.02
N TYR A 117 -24.42 -15.21 -9.33
CA TYR A 117 -23.15 -15.28 -8.62
C TYR A 117 -21.93 -14.97 -9.50
N GLU A 118 -21.87 -15.51 -10.72
CA GLU A 118 -20.74 -15.25 -11.63
C GLU A 118 -20.64 -13.78 -12.05
N GLU A 119 -21.79 -13.14 -12.35
CA GLU A 119 -21.83 -11.72 -12.68
C GLU A 119 -21.47 -10.87 -11.47
N PHE A 120 -21.95 -11.23 -10.29
CA PHE A 120 -21.61 -10.57 -9.04
C PHE A 120 -20.12 -10.62 -8.75
N VAL A 121 -19.50 -11.80 -8.86
CA VAL A 121 -18.05 -11.97 -8.73
C VAL A 121 -17.29 -11.14 -9.77
N ARG A 122 -17.77 -11.08 -11.03
CA ARG A 122 -17.16 -10.23 -12.06
C ARG A 122 -17.21 -8.74 -11.68
N LYS A 123 -18.35 -8.25 -11.18
CA LYS A 123 -18.50 -6.87 -10.69
C LYS A 123 -17.56 -6.57 -9.52
N LEU A 124 -17.33 -7.54 -8.63
CA LEU A 124 -16.35 -7.41 -7.55
C LEU A 124 -14.92 -7.39 -8.09
N ALA A 125 -14.61 -8.23 -9.08
CA ALA A 125 -13.31 -8.28 -9.74
C ALA A 125 -12.97 -6.96 -10.46
N ASP A 126 -13.95 -6.34 -11.13
CA ASP A 126 -13.80 -5.01 -11.76
C ASP A 126 -13.45 -3.92 -10.73
N LYS A 127 -13.88 -4.11 -9.47
CA LYS A 127 -13.55 -3.23 -8.34
C LYS A 127 -12.23 -3.64 -7.64
N GLY A 128 -11.57 -4.71 -8.06
CA GLY A 128 -10.30 -5.20 -7.52
C GLY A 128 -10.42 -6.26 -6.43
N LEU A 129 -11.60 -6.86 -6.23
CA LEU A 129 -11.81 -7.99 -5.32
C LEU A 129 -11.93 -9.30 -6.11
N PHE A 130 -10.98 -10.21 -5.90
CA PHE A 130 -10.89 -11.45 -6.67
C PHE A 130 -11.17 -12.69 -5.82
N LEU A 131 -11.62 -13.77 -6.47
CA LEU A 131 -11.61 -15.09 -5.85
C LEU A 131 -10.17 -15.56 -5.65
N ASN A 132 -9.95 -16.22 -4.53
CA ASN A 132 -8.69 -16.82 -4.15
C ASN A 132 -8.84 -18.32 -4.12
N GLN A 133 -7.74 -19.02 -4.37
CA GLN A 133 -7.71 -20.47 -4.32
C GLN A 133 -6.86 -20.90 -3.16
N ASP A 134 -7.37 -21.82 -2.35
CA ASP A 134 -6.58 -22.49 -1.32
C ASP A 134 -6.65 -24.01 -1.51
N ARG A 135 -5.59 -24.68 -1.08
CA ARG A 135 -5.46 -26.14 -1.18
C ARG A 135 -5.84 -26.77 0.15
N VAL A 136 -6.86 -27.62 0.13
CA VAL A 136 -7.17 -28.49 1.28
C VAL A 136 -6.36 -29.76 1.15
N GLN A 137 -5.54 -30.00 2.17
CA GLN A 137 -4.91 -31.29 2.40
C GLN A 137 -5.31 -31.74 3.81
N THR A 138 -6.48 -32.37 3.92
CA THR A 138 -6.94 -33.02 5.16
C THR A 138 -6.95 -34.54 4.97
N ALA A 139 -7.14 -35.28 6.06
CA ALA A 139 -7.24 -36.74 6.03
C ALA A 139 -8.43 -37.25 5.19
N THR A 140 -9.47 -36.43 5.03
CA THR A 140 -10.75 -36.75 4.37
C THR A 140 -10.97 -36.04 3.04
N GLU A 141 -10.34 -34.87 2.80
CA GLU A 141 -10.49 -34.11 1.56
C GLU A 141 -9.13 -33.71 0.97
N ARG A 142 -8.92 -34.03 -0.31
CA ARG A 142 -7.84 -33.50 -1.14
C ARG A 142 -8.44 -32.74 -2.31
N GLY A 143 -8.12 -31.45 -2.41
CA GLY A 143 -8.60 -30.61 -3.49
C GLY A 143 -8.20 -29.16 -3.31
N ALA A 144 -8.66 -28.32 -4.22
CA ALA A 144 -8.60 -26.87 -4.05
C ALA A 144 -10.03 -26.33 -4.08
N TYR A 145 -10.30 -25.32 -3.26
CA TYR A 145 -11.57 -24.60 -3.26
C TYR A 145 -11.30 -23.12 -3.48
N LEU A 146 -12.31 -22.45 -4.04
CA LEU A 146 -12.32 -21.02 -4.19
C LEU A 146 -12.99 -20.39 -2.98
N TYR A 147 -12.43 -19.28 -2.52
CA TYR A 147 -12.98 -18.48 -1.43
C TYR A 147 -12.70 -17.00 -1.71
N MET A 148 -13.53 -16.14 -1.14
CA MET A 148 -13.31 -14.71 -1.11
C MET A 148 -13.05 -14.27 0.32
N PHE A 149 -12.02 -13.45 0.49
CA PHE A 149 -11.77 -12.73 1.73
C PHE A 149 -11.23 -11.35 1.41
N GLY A 150 -12.10 -10.36 1.47
CA GLY A 150 -11.75 -9.00 1.12
C GLY A 150 -12.74 -7.98 1.63
N ALA A 151 -12.37 -6.72 1.54
CA ALA A 151 -13.22 -5.60 1.93
C ALA A 151 -13.35 -4.60 0.79
N LEU A 152 -14.58 -4.12 0.55
CA LEU A 152 -14.85 -2.99 -0.33
C LEU A 152 -15.16 -1.77 0.54
N LEU A 153 -14.32 -0.75 0.46
CA LEU A 153 -14.47 0.49 1.20
C LEU A 153 -15.11 1.54 0.29
N GLU A 154 -16.18 2.16 0.77
CA GLU A 154 -16.96 3.17 0.05
C GLU A 154 -17.01 4.46 0.88
N TYR A 155 -16.87 5.61 0.23
CA TYR A 155 -16.93 6.93 0.85
C TYR A 155 -17.45 7.97 -0.13
N ARG A 156 -18.61 8.59 0.19
CA ARG A 156 -19.27 9.57 -0.71
C ARG A 156 -19.37 9.02 -2.15
N ASP A 157 -19.00 9.85 -3.13
CA ASP A 157 -18.95 9.52 -4.55
C ASP A 157 -17.54 9.11 -5.03
N HIS A 158 -16.65 8.72 -4.12
CA HIS A 158 -15.30 8.28 -4.50
C HIS A 158 -15.34 6.85 -5.04
N GLU A 159 -14.48 6.57 -6.02
CA GLU A 159 -14.25 5.20 -6.50
C GLU A 159 -13.92 4.27 -5.31
N PRO A 160 -14.66 3.16 -5.13
CA PRO A 160 -14.45 2.25 -4.03
C PRO A 160 -13.02 1.68 -4.01
N VAL A 161 -12.48 1.48 -2.81
CA VAL A 161 -11.17 0.86 -2.61
C VAL A 161 -11.35 -0.59 -2.18
N ALA A 162 -10.85 -1.53 -2.98
CA ALA A 162 -10.80 -2.94 -2.64
C ALA A 162 -9.53 -3.31 -1.86
N LEU A 163 -9.71 -4.08 -0.78
CA LEU A 163 -8.65 -4.74 -0.04
C LEU A 163 -8.83 -6.25 -0.18
N ASN A 164 -8.00 -6.92 -0.96
CA ASN A 164 -8.05 -8.37 -1.18
C ASN A 164 -7.25 -9.15 -0.11
N THR A 165 -7.48 -10.46 -0.03
CA THR A 165 -6.80 -11.49 0.79
C THR A 165 -5.33 -11.22 1.06
N ASN A 166 -4.54 -10.96 0.01
CA ASN A 166 -3.09 -10.80 0.14
C ASN A 166 -2.71 -9.65 1.10
N PHE A 167 -3.56 -8.63 1.18
CA PHE A 167 -3.39 -7.52 2.11
C PHE A 167 -3.98 -7.80 3.50
N LEU A 168 -4.86 -8.78 3.63
CA LEU A 168 -5.55 -9.12 4.88
C LEU A 168 -5.01 -10.41 5.54
N ALA A 169 -4.05 -11.09 4.92
CA ALA A 169 -3.56 -12.38 5.38
C ALA A 169 -2.79 -12.30 6.71
N VAL A 170 -2.13 -11.18 7.00
CA VAL A 170 -1.32 -11.00 8.21
C VAL A 170 -2.10 -10.18 9.24
N PRO A 171 -2.46 -10.73 10.42
CA PRO A 171 -3.24 -10.03 11.44
C PRO A 171 -2.65 -8.68 11.86
N GLU A 172 -1.33 -8.61 11.97
CA GLU A 172 -0.59 -7.43 12.42
C GLU A 172 -0.60 -6.28 11.39
N SER A 173 -0.81 -6.57 10.10
CA SER A 173 -0.83 -5.53 9.06
C SER A 173 -2.22 -4.96 8.80
N LEU A 174 -3.27 -5.58 9.36
CA LEU A 174 -4.67 -5.20 9.09
C LEU A 174 -4.97 -3.72 9.36
N GLU A 175 -4.45 -3.17 10.47
CA GLU A 175 -4.62 -1.75 10.78
C GLU A 175 -4.04 -0.86 9.68
N TYR A 176 -2.82 -1.17 9.24
CA TYR A 176 -2.16 -0.39 8.20
C TYR A 176 -2.98 -0.41 6.90
N HIS A 177 -3.43 -1.58 6.46
CA HIS A 177 -4.15 -1.71 5.19
C HIS A 177 -5.52 -1.03 5.23
N LEU A 178 -6.29 -1.22 6.32
CA LEU A 178 -7.58 -0.56 6.50
C LEU A 178 -7.42 0.96 6.60
N THR A 179 -6.56 1.45 7.50
CA THR A 179 -6.32 2.90 7.65
C THR A 179 -5.84 3.52 6.35
N ARG A 180 -4.95 2.84 5.61
CA ARG A 180 -4.48 3.34 4.31
C ARG A 180 -5.63 3.43 3.31
N GLY A 181 -6.50 2.42 3.23
CA GLY A 181 -7.66 2.40 2.34
C GLY A 181 -8.68 3.50 2.67
N ILE A 182 -9.00 3.67 3.97
CA ILE A 182 -9.88 4.76 4.43
C ILE A 182 -9.25 6.11 4.11
N ARG A 183 -7.95 6.29 4.38
CA ARG A 183 -7.27 7.55 4.13
C ARG A 183 -7.23 7.90 2.65
N SER A 184 -7.10 6.93 1.75
CA SER A 184 -7.17 7.18 0.29
C SER A 184 -8.55 7.66 -0.16
N LEU A 185 -9.62 7.27 0.55
CA LEU A 185 -10.98 7.70 0.27
C LEU A 185 -11.32 9.06 0.88
N VAL A 186 -10.92 9.32 2.12
CA VAL A 186 -11.27 10.54 2.87
C VAL A 186 -10.40 11.72 2.44
N ARG A 187 -9.14 11.45 2.11
CA ARG A 187 -8.19 12.43 1.61
C ARG A 187 -7.61 11.89 0.30
N PRO A 188 -8.37 11.92 -0.80
CA PRO A 188 -7.80 11.68 -2.12
C PRO A 188 -6.77 12.79 -2.34
N LYS A 189 -5.52 12.55 -1.99
CA LYS A 189 -4.44 13.36 -2.52
C LYS A 189 -4.20 12.76 -3.90
N PRO A 190 -4.64 13.41 -4.99
CA PRO A 190 -4.15 12.99 -6.29
C PRO A 190 -2.64 13.20 -6.22
N ARG A 191 -1.91 12.08 -6.23
CA ARG A 191 -0.45 12.07 -6.23
C ARG A 191 -0.08 11.55 -7.57
N PHE A 192 0.29 12.47 -8.45
CA PHE A 192 0.59 12.09 -9.81
C PHE A 192 2.00 11.52 -9.88
N ILE A 193 2.16 10.55 -10.78
CA ILE A 193 3.45 10.28 -11.38
C ILE A 193 3.59 11.27 -12.53
N GLY A 194 4.52 12.21 -12.39
CA GLY A 194 4.84 13.18 -13.42
C GLY A 194 5.90 12.61 -14.35
N PHE A 195 5.63 12.55 -15.64
CA PHE A 195 6.64 12.23 -16.64
C PHE A 195 7.21 13.54 -17.18
N LEU A 196 8.52 13.72 -17.06
CA LEU A 196 9.17 14.94 -17.53
C LEU A 196 8.93 15.10 -19.04
N LYS A 197 8.34 16.24 -19.41
CA LYS A 197 8.09 16.62 -20.79
C LYS A 197 9.42 17.04 -21.40
N GLY A 198 9.89 16.26 -22.37
CA GLY A 198 11.12 16.46 -23.12
C GLY A 198 11.07 15.69 -24.43
N ASP A 199 12.22 15.48 -25.05
CA ASP A 199 12.35 14.88 -26.39
C ASP A 199 11.67 13.50 -26.48
N ASP A 200 11.81 12.67 -25.44
CA ASP A 200 11.23 11.32 -25.39
C ASP A 200 9.83 11.24 -24.78
N TYR A 201 9.26 12.34 -24.29
CA TYR A 201 7.94 12.29 -23.63
C TYR A 201 6.86 11.70 -24.53
N LYS A 202 6.87 12.04 -25.82
CA LYS A 202 5.93 11.50 -26.80
C LYS A 202 6.15 10.00 -27.01
N ASN A 203 7.41 9.56 -27.10
CA ASN A 203 7.77 8.15 -27.21
C ASN A 203 7.34 7.35 -25.97
N VAL A 204 7.39 7.95 -24.79
CA VAL A 204 6.92 7.32 -23.54
C VAL A 204 5.41 7.16 -23.53
N MET A 205 4.67 8.21 -23.91
CA MET A 205 3.21 8.22 -23.83
C MET A 205 2.52 7.47 -24.97
N GLU A 206 3.08 7.53 -26.18
CA GLU A 206 2.45 7.00 -27.40
C GLU A 206 3.27 5.89 -28.07
N GLY A 207 4.55 5.73 -27.70
CA GLY A 207 5.46 4.77 -28.30
C GLY A 207 5.28 3.35 -27.77
N ARG A 208 5.89 2.39 -28.48
CA ARG A 208 5.79 0.97 -28.14
C ARG A 208 6.73 0.56 -27.00
N GLU A 209 7.83 1.27 -26.80
CA GLU A 209 8.90 0.90 -25.86
C GLU A 209 8.44 0.92 -24.41
N TYR A 210 7.60 1.90 -24.04
CA TYR A 210 7.13 2.09 -22.66
C TYR A 210 5.64 1.76 -22.48
N ARG A 211 5.00 1.22 -23.52
CA ARG A 211 3.55 0.95 -23.52
C ARG A 211 3.11 0.08 -22.36
N SER A 212 3.79 -1.03 -22.10
CA SER A 212 3.44 -1.93 -20.99
C SER A 212 3.56 -1.26 -19.63
N PHE A 213 4.52 -0.34 -19.46
CA PHE A 213 4.67 0.42 -18.23
C PHE A 213 3.52 1.42 -18.03
N VAL A 214 3.16 2.16 -19.08
CA VAL A 214 2.01 3.08 -19.06
C VAL A 214 0.69 2.32 -18.85
N GLU A 215 0.50 1.19 -19.52
CA GLU A 215 -0.67 0.31 -19.35
C GLU A 215 -0.76 -0.24 -17.92
N PHE A 216 0.37 -0.64 -17.31
CA PHE A 216 0.41 -1.05 -15.90
C PHE A 216 -0.05 0.07 -14.96
N LEU A 217 0.44 1.31 -15.16
CA LEU A 217 0.03 2.45 -14.34
C LEU A 217 -1.47 2.74 -14.49
N ASN A 218 -1.99 2.70 -15.71
CA ASN A 218 -3.40 2.90 -16.00
C ASN A 218 -4.28 1.78 -15.42
N PHE A 219 -3.86 0.52 -15.55
CA PHE A 219 -4.55 -0.64 -14.99
C PHE A 219 -4.72 -0.52 -13.47
N HIS A 220 -3.67 -0.04 -12.78
CA HIS A 220 -3.72 0.22 -11.34
C HIS A 220 -4.36 1.57 -10.97
N LYS A 221 -4.98 2.27 -11.92
CA LYS A 221 -5.61 3.58 -11.74
C LYS A 221 -4.65 4.62 -11.11
N ILE A 222 -3.35 4.52 -11.41
CA ILE A 222 -2.34 5.47 -10.92
C ILE A 222 -2.38 6.69 -11.83
N PRO A 223 -2.70 7.89 -11.30
CA PRO A 223 -2.82 9.07 -12.13
C PRO A 223 -1.44 9.52 -12.62
N ILE A 224 -1.28 9.63 -13.94
CA ILE A 224 -0.06 10.10 -14.60
C ILE A 224 -0.33 11.44 -15.29
N LYS A 225 0.69 12.30 -15.42
CA LYS A 225 0.61 13.52 -16.22
C LYS A 225 1.96 13.99 -16.73
N ALA A 226 1.95 14.93 -17.67
CA ALA A 226 3.13 15.69 -18.04
C ALA A 226 3.63 16.52 -16.85
N ALA A 227 4.93 16.48 -16.60
CA ALA A 227 5.62 17.41 -15.71
C ALA A 227 6.53 18.30 -16.56
N THR A 228 6.47 19.61 -16.36
CA THR A 228 7.29 20.59 -17.08
C THR A 228 8.21 21.31 -16.12
N ILE A 229 9.33 21.82 -16.63
CA ILE A 229 10.20 22.69 -15.85
C ILE A 229 9.96 24.12 -16.31
N GLU A 230 9.48 24.96 -15.39
CA GLU A 230 9.27 26.38 -15.62
C GLU A 230 9.82 27.17 -14.44
N ASN A 231 10.51 28.28 -14.70
CA ASN A 231 11.05 29.17 -13.67
C ASN A 231 11.82 28.42 -12.56
N ARG A 232 12.66 27.44 -12.94
CA ARG A 232 13.47 26.60 -12.03
C ARG A 232 12.65 25.73 -11.07
N LYS A 233 11.40 25.42 -11.40
CA LYS A 233 10.54 24.51 -10.63
C LYS A 233 9.97 23.44 -11.53
N VAL A 234 9.86 22.22 -11.00
CA VAL A 234 9.06 21.16 -11.61
C VAL A 234 7.60 21.51 -11.35
N VAL A 235 6.89 21.96 -12.38
CA VAL A 235 5.47 22.26 -12.36
C VAL A 235 4.78 20.98 -12.77
N PRO A 236 4.32 20.15 -11.81
CA PRO A 236 3.15 20.44 -10.94
C PRO A 236 3.31 20.06 -9.43
N ASP A 237 2.78 20.88 -8.51
CA ASP A 237 2.96 20.75 -7.02
C ASP A 237 2.42 19.44 -6.39
N ASP A 238 1.57 18.72 -7.11
CA ASP A 238 0.95 17.45 -6.71
C ASP A 238 1.68 16.21 -7.30
N VAL A 239 2.77 16.41 -8.05
CA VAL A 239 3.66 15.34 -8.48
C VAL A 239 4.49 14.86 -7.29
N ARG A 240 4.45 13.54 -7.04
CA ARG A 240 5.22 12.91 -5.96
C ARG A 240 6.37 12.06 -6.45
N VAL A 241 6.26 11.56 -7.68
CA VAL A 241 7.30 10.84 -8.37
C VAL A 241 7.50 11.51 -9.71
N LEU A 242 8.70 12.02 -9.96
CA LEU A 242 9.11 12.48 -11.27
C LEU A 242 9.80 11.31 -11.98
N VAL A 243 9.30 10.96 -13.16
CA VAL A 243 9.86 9.93 -14.04
C VAL A 243 10.54 10.64 -15.20
N ILE A 244 11.82 10.34 -15.39
CA ILE A 244 12.60 10.80 -16.53
C ILE A 244 13.07 9.56 -17.28
N VAL A 245 12.65 9.46 -18.54
CA VAL A 245 12.91 8.30 -19.39
C VAL A 245 13.63 8.77 -20.64
N GLY A 246 14.67 8.03 -21.03
CA GLY A 246 15.36 8.21 -22.30
C GLY A 246 16.25 9.45 -22.35
N GLU A 247 16.26 10.08 -23.51
CA GLU A 247 17.12 11.17 -23.91
C GLU A 247 16.85 12.45 -23.13
N SER A 248 17.85 12.80 -22.31
CA SER A 248 17.92 14.06 -21.60
C SER A 248 19.12 14.87 -22.11
N ARG A 249 19.43 14.84 -23.42
CA ARG A 249 20.67 15.44 -23.95
C ARG A 249 20.72 16.96 -23.74
N ASN A 250 19.57 17.62 -23.80
CA ASN A 250 19.44 19.08 -23.79
C ASN A 250 18.96 19.64 -22.45
N MET A 251 19.50 19.16 -21.32
CA MET A 251 19.14 19.71 -20.01
C MET A 251 20.05 20.87 -19.61
N HIS A 252 19.44 22.02 -19.36
CA HIS A 252 20.15 23.19 -18.84
C HIS A 252 20.40 23.05 -17.32
N GLU A 253 21.36 23.81 -16.77
CA GLU A 253 21.62 23.81 -15.33
C GLU A 253 20.39 24.22 -14.51
N SER A 254 19.52 25.07 -15.07
CA SER A 254 18.22 25.42 -14.47
C SER A 254 17.30 24.22 -14.28
N ASP A 255 17.37 23.26 -15.21
CA ASP A 255 16.52 22.06 -15.20
C ASP A 255 17.02 21.07 -14.17
N LEU A 256 18.34 20.88 -14.12
CA LEU A 256 19.00 20.08 -13.10
C LEU A 256 18.72 20.65 -11.70
N TYR A 257 18.80 21.97 -11.54
CA TYR A 257 18.45 22.64 -10.29
C TYR A 257 16.97 22.43 -9.92
N ALA A 258 16.04 22.53 -10.87
CA ALA A 258 14.62 22.29 -10.61
C ALA A 258 14.34 20.87 -10.12
N ILE A 259 15.00 19.88 -10.73
CA ILE A 259 14.88 18.47 -10.34
C ILE A 259 15.52 18.23 -8.98
N ASP A 260 16.67 18.83 -8.73
CA ASP A 260 17.35 18.77 -7.43
C ASP A 260 16.45 19.32 -6.30
N GLN A 261 15.86 20.51 -6.50
CA GLN A 261 14.91 21.09 -5.56
C GLN A 261 13.67 20.20 -5.36
N PHE A 262 13.17 19.56 -6.41
CA PHE A 262 12.06 18.62 -6.31
C PHE A 262 12.39 17.44 -5.39
N VAL A 263 13.58 16.85 -5.54
CA VAL A 263 14.05 15.75 -4.67
C VAL A 263 14.25 16.25 -3.24
N MET A 264 14.90 17.40 -3.04
CA MET A 264 15.11 17.98 -1.70
C MET A 264 13.80 18.31 -0.96
N ASN A 265 12.75 18.67 -1.69
CA ASN A 265 11.41 18.91 -1.12
C ASN A 265 10.60 17.61 -0.86
N GLY A 266 11.24 16.43 -0.91
CA GLY A 266 10.63 15.14 -0.58
C GLY A 266 9.88 14.48 -1.75
N GLY A 267 10.09 14.99 -2.97
CA GLY A 267 9.78 14.31 -4.22
C GLY A 267 10.66 13.07 -4.42
N ARG A 268 10.23 12.15 -5.27
CA ARG A 268 10.98 10.94 -5.62
C ARG A 268 11.34 10.95 -7.09
N LEU A 269 12.54 10.53 -7.43
CA LEU A 269 13.01 10.49 -8.80
C LEU A 269 13.13 9.04 -9.28
N LEU A 270 12.55 8.73 -10.43
CA LEU A 270 12.83 7.52 -11.20
C LEU A 270 13.49 7.93 -12.50
N VAL A 271 14.73 7.49 -12.73
CA VAL A 271 15.48 7.77 -13.96
C VAL A 271 15.71 6.46 -14.70
N MET A 272 15.29 6.42 -15.96
CA MET A 272 15.54 5.32 -16.89
C MET A 272 16.37 5.86 -18.04
N THR A 273 17.65 5.51 -18.10
CA THR A 273 18.61 6.07 -19.07
C THR A 273 19.62 5.02 -19.49
N GLU A 274 20.26 5.24 -20.63
CA GLU A 274 21.26 4.35 -21.22
C GLU A 274 22.62 5.06 -21.27
N GLY A 275 23.71 4.30 -21.17
CA GLY A 275 25.07 4.83 -21.30
C GLY A 275 25.63 4.74 -22.73
N VAL A 276 24.93 4.05 -23.63
CA VAL A 276 25.34 3.82 -25.02
C VAL A 276 24.15 3.95 -25.96
N GLU A 277 24.39 4.32 -27.21
CA GLU A 277 23.39 4.30 -28.28
C GLU A 277 23.83 3.38 -29.42
N ILE A 278 22.87 2.75 -30.10
CA ILE A 278 23.14 1.92 -31.27
C ILE A 278 23.34 2.83 -32.48
N MET A 279 24.49 2.72 -33.13
CA MET A 279 24.79 3.47 -34.34
C MET A 279 23.97 2.95 -35.52
N GLN A 280 22.82 3.57 -35.78
CA GLN A 280 21.99 3.30 -36.95
C GLN A 280 22.63 3.93 -38.21
N GLY A 281 23.67 3.29 -38.73
CA GLY A 281 24.39 3.80 -39.91
C GLY A 281 25.73 3.12 -40.21
N ALA A 282 26.22 2.26 -39.32
CA ALA A 282 27.37 1.42 -39.65
C ALA A 282 27.02 0.53 -40.85
N ALA A 283 27.87 0.60 -41.88
CA ALA A 283 27.65 0.12 -43.25
C ALA A 283 26.75 -1.11 -43.37
N SER A 284 25.89 -1.14 -44.38
CA SER A 284 25.01 -2.26 -44.75
C SER A 284 25.68 -3.65 -44.70
N MET A 285 27.01 -3.72 -44.90
CA MET A 285 27.82 -4.94 -44.72
C MET A 285 27.95 -5.44 -43.27
N ALA A 286 27.97 -4.55 -42.27
CA ALA A 286 28.06 -4.91 -40.86
C ALA A 286 26.77 -5.55 -40.33
N ARG A 287 25.60 -5.03 -40.74
CA ARG A 287 24.30 -5.63 -40.40
C ARG A 287 24.15 -7.04 -40.99
N GLN A 288 24.64 -7.27 -42.22
CA GLN A 288 24.67 -8.61 -42.83
C GLN A 288 25.55 -9.62 -42.07
N ARG A 289 26.51 -9.13 -41.28
CA ARG A 289 27.38 -9.96 -40.43
C ARG A 289 26.94 -10.01 -38.96
N GLY A 290 25.75 -9.47 -38.63
CA GLY A 290 25.24 -9.43 -37.25
C GLY A 290 26.03 -8.51 -36.31
N LEU A 291 26.83 -7.58 -36.83
CA LEU A 291 27.62 -6.65 -36.03
C LEU A 291 26.79 -5.40 -35.71
N GLN A 292 26.68 -5.06 -34.42
CA GLN A 292 26.15 -3.78 -33.95
C GLN A 292 27.28 -2.94 -33.37
N PHE A 293 27.24 -1.65 -33.66
CA PHE A 293 28.18 -0.67 -33.13
C PHE A 293 27.46 0.22 -32.14
N PHE A 294 28.16 0.50 -31.04
CA PHE A 294 27.67 1.33 -29.96
C PHE A 294 28.58 2.53 -29.80
N SER A 295 28.00 3.71 -29.63
CA SER A 295 28.72 4.92 -29.21
C SER A 295 28.32 5.28 -27.79
N PRO A 296 29.23 5.88 -26.98
CA PRO A 296 28.86 6.48 -25.72
C PRO A 296 27.70 7.46 -25.89
N LYS A 297 26.70 7.38 -25.02
CA LYS A 297 25.52 8.25 -25.01
C LYS A 297 25.52 9.05 -23.70
N PRO A 298 26.05 10.29 -23.69
CA PRO A 298 26.00 11.13 -22.50
C PRO A 298 24.56 11.53 -22.15
N SER A 299 24.21 11.44 -20.87
CA SER A 299 22.94 11.95 -20.34
C SER A 299 23.13 13.35 -19.79
N GLY A 300 22.22 14.29 -20.08
CA GLY A 300 22.24 15.62 -19.45
C GLY A 300 21.98 15.57 -17.94
N LEU A 301 21.42 14.46 -17.43
CA LEU A 301 21.29 14.21 -15.99
C LEU A 301 22.61 13.77 -15.33
N ALA A 302 23.66 13.46 -16.08
CA ALA A 302 24.89 12.89 -15.54
C ALA A 302 25.50 13.76 -14.42
N LYS A 303 25.47 15.09 -14.58
CA LYS A 303 25.97 16.02 -13.55
C LYS A 303 25.16 15.93 -12.24
N LEU A 304 23.83 15.87 -12.35
CA LEU A 304 22.93 15.72 -11.20
C LEU A 304 23.13 14.36 -10.52
N LEU A 305 23.08 13.27 -11.29
CA LEU A 305 23.22 11.91 -10.77
C LEU A 305 24.56 11.69 -10.06
N LYS A 306 25.64 12.26 -10.60
CA LYS A 306 26.96 12.22 -9.97
C LYS A 306 26.99 12.91 -8.61
N HIS A 307 26.21 13.98 -8.42
CA HIS A 307 26.06 14.63 -7.10
C HIS A 307 25.38 13.70 -6.08
N TYR A 308 24.44 12.86 -6.55
CA TYR A 308 23.82 11.80 -5.76
C TYR A 308 24.65 10.52 -5.66
N GLY A 309 25.91 10.53 -6.13
CA GLY A 309 26.82 9.37 -6.06
C GLY A 309 26.56 8.28 -7.11
N ILE A 310 25.79 8.59 -8.16
CA ILE A 310 25.46 7.67 -9.25
C ILE A 310 26.26 8.05 -10.50
N ASP A 311 27.06 7.11 -11.00
CA ASP A 311 27.87 7.30 -12.21
C ASP A 311 27.42 6.32 -13.31
N ILE A 312 26.93 6.87 -14.42
CA ILE A 312 26.48 6.08 -15.58
C ILE A 312 27.66 5.93 -16.52
N LYS A 313 28.25 4.74 -16.54
CA LYS A 313 29.35 4.43 -17.44
C LYS A 313 28.83 3.96 -18.80
N PRO A 314 29.49 4.35 -19.91
CA PRO A 314 29.19 3.79 -21.21
C PRO A 314 29.63 2.32 -21.21
N GLY A 315 28.67 1.40 -21.23
CA GLY A 315 28.92 -0.02 -21.22
C GLY A 315 27.64 -0.81 -21.42
N ILE A 316 27.80 -2.06 -21.87
CA ILE A 316 26.71 -3.02 -22.05
C ILE A 316 26.99 -4.18 -21.10
N MET A 317 25.97 -4.58 -20.34
CA MET A 317 26.05 -5.82 -19.57
C MET A 317 25.66 -6.98 -20.48
N LEU A 318 26.51 -8.01 -20.48
CA LEU A 318 26.31 -9.23 -21.25
C LEU A 318 26.20 -10.39 -20.27
N ASP A 319 25.22 -11.26 -20.51
CA ASP A 319 25.20 -12.57 -19.88
C ASP A 319 26.13 -13.50 -20.66
N LEU A 320 27.01 -14.20 -19.94
CA LEU A 320 27.99 -15.12 -20.53
C LEU A 320 27.38 -16.50 -20.84
N ASN A 321 26.24 -16.84 -20.23
CA ASN A 321 25.56 -18.13 -20.41
C ASN A 321 24.54 -18.08 -21.57
N GLU A 322 23.87 -16.95 -21.72
CA GLU A 322 23.01 -16.65 -22.87
C GLU A 322 23.87 -16.00 -23.96
N LYS A 323 24.35 -16.79 -24.94
CA LYS A 323 25.22 -16.33 -26.05
C LYS A 323 24.51 -15.38 -27.03
N VAL A 324 24.03 -14.24 -26.57
CA VAL A 324 23.58 -13.14 -27.42
C VAL A 324 24.77 -12.19 -27.58
N CYS A 325 25.56 -12.44 -28.63
CA CYS A 325 26.81 -11.73 -28.92
C CYS A 325 26.61 -10.24 -29.21
N TYR A 326 27.43 -9.39 -28.58
CA TYR A 326 27.91 -8.14 -29.17
C TYR A 326 29.42 -8.01 -28.93
N GLN A 327 30.19 -8.14 -30.00
CA GLN A 327 31.65 -8.00 -29.96
C GLN A 327 32.00 -6.51 -30.10
N SER A 328 32.50 -5.90 -29.02
CA SER A 328 33.13 -4.58 -29.09
C SER A 328 34.42 -4.69 -29.93
N PRO A 329 34.66 -3.83 -30.95
CA PRO A 329 35.96 -3.77 -31.59
C PRO A 329 36.96 -3.24 -30.57
N GLY A 330 37.88 -4.10 -30.14
CA GLY A 330 38.97 -3.73 -29.25
C GLY A 330 39.75 -2.53 -29.77
N VAL A 331 39.94 -1.55 -28.89
CA VAL A 331 41.01 -0.55 -28.99
C VAL A 331 42.34 -1.31 -28.93
N ARG A 332 43.20 -1.09 -29.93
CA ARG A 332 44.59 -1.56 -29.89
C ARG A 332 45.40 -0.80 -28.87
#